data_AF-A0A928DB13-F1
#
_entry.id   AF-A0A928DB13-F1
#
_cell.length_a   1.000
_cell.length_b   1.000
_cell.length_c   1.000
_cell.angle_alpha   90.00
_cell.angle_beta   90.00
_cell.angle_gamma   90.00
#
_symmetry.space_group_name_H-M   'P 1'
#
loop_
_entity.id
_entity.type
_entity.pdbx_description
1 polymer ?
#
loop_
_entity_poly.entity_id
_entity_poly.type
_entity_poly.pdbx_seq_one_letter_code
_entity_poly.pdbx_strand_id
1 'polypeptide(L)'
;MKRVQCLLMAALALALPAFAADTVYTWTGTAGDGKWSTPNNWDKGSGYPSAADHIAQFGKSAAVTVDTGAQVTIGYIKVTAGNVTVNGTAGSYLTLDHAV
;
A
#
# COMPACT_ATOMS: atom_id res chain seq x y z
N MET A 1 26.41 -10.66 -44.77
CA MET A 1 26.52 -9.92 -43.49
C MET A 1 25.26 -9.15 -43.07
N LYS A 2 24.07 -9.34 -43.69
CA LYS A 2 22.84 -8.57 -43.36
C LYS A 2 21.81 -9.33 -42.49
N ARG A 3 22.06 -10.61 -42.15
CA ARG A 3 21.11 -11.47 -41.41
C ARG A 3 21.27 -11.40 -39.88
N VAL A 4 22.42 -10.92 -39.39
CA VAL A 4 22.74 -10.82 -37.95
C VAL A 4 22.19 -9.52 -37.33
N GLN A 5 21.85 -8.53 -38.17
CA GLN A 5 21.42 -7.20 -37.73
C GLN A 5 19.93 -7.12 -37.37
N CYS A 6 19.07 -8.01 -37.90
CA CYS A 6 17.65 -8.05 -37.54
C CYS A 6 17.39 -8.63 -36.14
N LEU A 7 18.31 -9.45 -35.59
CA LEU A 7 18.14 -10.04 -34.26
C LEU A 7 18.50 -9.07 -33.13
N LEU A 8 19.33 -8.04 -33.39
CA LEU A 8 19.72 -7.06 -32.37
C LEU A 8 18.66 -5.96 -32.15
N MET A 9 17.78 -5.69 -33.11
CA MET A 9 16.69 -4.71 -32.97
C MET A 9 15.42 -5.28 -32.31
N ALA A 10 15.29 -6.60 -32.19
CA ALA A 10 14.13 -7.22 -31.55
C ALA A 10 14.25 -7.33 -30.02
N ALA A 11 15.47 -7.20 -29.46
CA ALA A 11 15.72 -7.37 -28.02
C ALA A 11 15.55 -6.10 -27.19
N LEU A 12 15.45 -4.91 -27.82
CA LEU A 12 15.36 -3.62 -27.11
C LEU A 12 13.90 -3.17 -26.83
N ALA A 13 12.90 -3.93 -27.29
CA ALA A 13 11.49 -3.54 -27.19
C ALA A 13 10.75 -4.07 -25.93
N LEU A 14 11.42 -4.75 -25.00
CA LEU A 14 10.74 -5.48 -23.91
C LEU A 14 11.06 -4.99 -22.49
N ALA A 15 11.81 -3.91 -22.32
CA ALA A 15 12.06 -3.31 -21.00
C ALA A 15 11.11 -2.13 -20.72
N LEU A 16 9.81 -2.31 -20.96
CA LEU A 16 8.83 -1.36 -20.42
C LEU A 16 8.81 -1.54 -18.90
N PRO A 17 8.98 -0.47 -18.10
CA PRO A 17 8.76 -0.59 -16.66
C PRO A 17 7.32 -1.06 -16.44
N ALA A 18 7.17 -2.21 -15.78
CA ALA A 18 5.88 -2.64 -15.31
C ALA A 18 5.49 -1.69 -14.17
N PHE A 19 4.54 -0.79 -14.42
CA PHE A 19 3.91 -0.03 -13.36
C PHE A 19 3.17 -1.03 -12.47
N ALA A 20 3.66 -1.24 -11.24
CA ALA A 20 2.94 -2.03 -10.25
C ALA A 20 1.61 -1.33 -9.99
N ALA A 21 0.51 -2.08 -10.09
CA ALA A 21 -0.80 -1.55 -9.79
C ALA A 21 -0.96 -1.39 -8.28
N ASP A 22 -1.61 -0.31 -7.85
CA ASP A 22 -1.87 -0.07 -6.44
C ASP A 22 -2.68 -1.20 -5.80
N THR A 23 -2.23 -1.67 -4.65
CA THR A 23 -2.91 -2.69 -3.86
C THR A 23 -3.75 -2.04 -2.77
N VAL A 24 -5.08 -2.10 -2.92
CA VAL A 24 -6.02 -1.53 -1.92
C VAL A 24 -6.25 -2.51 -0.77
N TYR A 25 -6.18 -2.01 0.47
CA TYR A 25 -6.65 -2.64 1.69
C TYR A 25 -7.74 -1.77 2.31
N THR A 26 -8.91 -2.33 2.55
CA THR A 26 -10.04 -1.60 3.13
C THR A 26 -10.14 -1.89 4.63
N TRP A 27 -10.17 -0.84 5.44
CA TRP A 27 -10.36 -0.95 6.88
C TRP A 27 -11.77 -1.46 7.21
N THR A 28 -11.84 -2.65 7.80
CA THR A 28 -13.07 -3.26 8.32
C THR A 28 -13.22 -3.00 9.82
N GLY A 29 -12.10 -2.94 10.55
CA GLY A 29 -12.05 -2.84 12.00
C GLY A 29 -12.58 -4.08 12.72
N THR A 30 -12.67 -5.23 12.04
CA THR A 30 -13.34 -6.43 12.56
C THR A 30 -12.59 -7.14 13.69
N ALA A 31 -11.29 -6.89 13.87
CA ALA A 31 -10.55 -7.43 15.02
C ALA A 31 -10.91 -6.70 16.33
N GLY A 32 -11.44 -5.48 16.24
CA GLY A 32 -11.91 -4.70 17.39
C GLY A 32 -10.82 -4.06 18.26
N ASP A 33 -9.54 -4.26 17.93
CA ASP A 33 -8.40 -3.71 18.68
C ASP A 33 -7.93 -2.33 18.16
N GLY A 34 -8.43 -1.88 17.01
CA GLY A 34 -8.08 -0.58 16.41
C GLY A 34 -6.64 -0.48 15.90
N LYS A 35 -5.92 -1.61 15.81
CA LYS A 35 -4.50 -1.64 15.42
C LYS A 35 -4.30 -1.74 13.91
N TRP A 36 -3.40 -0.93 13.38
CA TRP A 36 -3.01 -0.96 11.97
C TRP A 36 -2.38 -2.30 11.59
N SER A 37 -1.53 -2.84 12.47
CA SER A 37 -0.76 -4.05 12.18
C SER A 37 -1.58 -5.35 12.23
N THR A 38 -2.80 -5.32 12.80
CA THR A 38 -3.66 -6.49 12.92
C THR A 38 -4.35 -6.82 11.59
N PRO A 39 -4.04 -7.96 10.93
CA PRO A 39 -4.56 -8.26 9.60
C PRO A 39 -6.09 -8.35 9.53
N ASN A 40 -6.72 -8.80 10.60
CA ASN A 40 -8.17 -8.94 10.70
C ASN A 40 -8.91 -7.59 10.80
N ASN A 41 -8.21 -6.45 10.81
CA ASN A 41 -8.83 -5.14 10.63
C ASN A 41 -8.90 -4.70 9.16
N TRP A 42 -8.33 -5.48 8.24
CA TRP A 42 -8.31 -5.20 6.81
C TRP A 42 -9.08 -6.28 6.04
N ASP A 43 -9.71 -5.89 4.94
CA ASP A 43 -10.55 -6.75 4.09
C ASP A 43 -9.84 -7.98 3.51
N LYS A 44 -8.53 -7.89 3.27
CA LYS A 44 -7.73 -9.03 2.78
C LYS A 44 -7.55 -10.15 3.81
N GLY A 45 -7.75 -9.88 5.11
CA GLY A 45 -7.59 -10.85 6.20
C GLY A 45 -6.17 -11.41 6.40
N SER A 46 -5.20 -10.94 5.62
CA SER A 46 -3.78 -11.28 5.74
C SER A 46 -2.94 -10.05 5.40
N GLY A 47 -1.92 -9.78 6.22
CA GLY A 47 -1.11 -8.57 6.14
C GLY A 47 -1.90 -7.27 6.41
N TYR A 48 -1.25 -6.15 6.14
CA TYR A 48 -1.77 -4.79 6.29
C TYR A 48 -1.03 -3.85 5.31
N PRO A 49 -1.49 -2.61 5.08
CA PRO A 49 -0.77 -1.64 4.28
C PRO A 49 0.63 -1.33 4.83
N SER A 50 1.68 -1.66 4.08
CA SER A 50 3.07 -1.55 4.53
C SER A 50 4.08 -1.35 3.39
N ALA A 51 3.62 -1.22 2.14
CA ALA A 51 4.45 -0.96 0.97
C ALA A 51 3.94 0.26 0.20
N ALA A 52 4.82 0.92 -0.55
CA ALA A 52 4.54 2.21 -1.21
C ALA A 52 3.42 2.14 -2.27
N ASP A 53 3.14 0.96 -2.81
CA ASP A 53 2.02 0.70 -3.71
C ASP A 53 0.72 0.31 -2.96
N HIS A 54 0.73 0.24 -1.63
CA HIS A 54 -0.46 -0.05 -0.85
C HIS A 54 -1.31 1.20 -0.62
N ILE A 55 -2.62 1.05 -0.73
CA ILE A 55 -3.62 2.06 -0.37
C ILE A 55 -4.38 1.60 0.87
N ALA A 56 -4.36 2.42 1.93
CA ALA A 56 -5.22 2.23 3.09
C ALA A 56 -6.57 2.96 2.87
N GLN A 57 -7.64 2.20 2.60
CA GLN A 57 -8.96 2.74 2.30
C GLN A 57 -9.91 2.66 3.51
N PHE A 58 -10.61 3.75 3.78
CA PHE A 58 -11.58 3.88 4.87
C PHE A 58 -12.97 4.24 4.31
N GLY A 59 -13.91 3.30 4.41
CA GLY A 59 -15.30 3.48 3.96
C GLY A 59 -16.28 3.90 5.06
N LYS A 60 -15.79 4.20 6.27
CA LYS A 60 -16.57 4.63 7.43
C LYS A 60 -15.65 5.34 8.42
N SER A 61 -16.24 6.00 9.41
CA SER A 61 -15.46 6.59 10.51
C SER A 61 -14.66 5.52 11.26
N ALA A 62 -13.40 5.83 11.57
CA ALA A 62 -12.49 4.93 12.25
C ALA A 62 -11.48 5.70 13.10
N ALA A 63 -11.11 5.15 14.25
CA ALA A 63 -9.93 5.54 15.00
C ALA A 63 -8.93 4.39 14.90
N VAL A 64 -7.77 4.65 14.30
CA VAL A 64 -6.74 3.64 14.07
C VAL A 64 -5.43 4.05 14.71
N THR A 65 -4.73 3.08 15.29
CA THR A 65 -3.41 3.27 15.87
C THR A 65 -2.37 2.58 14.99
N VAL A 66 -1.39 3.34 14.50
CA VAL A 66 -0.20 2.79 13.86
C VAL A 66 0.72 2.25 14.94
N ASP A 67 0.81 0.92 15.02
CA ASP A 67 1.46 0.16 16.08
C ASP A 67 2.56 -0.78 15.55
N THR A 68 3.14 -0.45 14.40
CA THR A 68 4.10 -1.29 13.67
C THR A 68 5.46 -1.41 14.37
N GLY A 69 5.80 -0.50 15.28
CA GLY A 69 7.11 -0.44 15.96
C GLY A 69 8.28 -0.14 15.02
N ALA A 70 7.99 0.23 13.77
CA ALA A 70 8.94 0.54 12.72
C ALA A 70 8.31 1.51 11.71
N GLN A 71 9.13 2.03 10.81
CA GLN A 71 8.64 2.79 9.67
C GLN A 71 7.93 1.88 8.67
N VAL A 72 6.72 2.28 8.28
CA VAL A 72 6.00 1.74 7.13
C VAL A 72 5.73 2.87 6.15
N THR A 73 5.90 2.58 4.86
CA THR A 73 5.61 3.51 3.77
C THR A 73 4.43 2.96 3.00
N ILE A 74 3.42 3.79 2.76
CA ILE A 74 2.28 3.47 1.91
C ILE A 74 2.12 4.57 0.87
N GLY A 75 1.37 4.29 -0.20
CA GLY A 75 1.08 5.31 -1.21
C GLY A 75 0.10 6.33 -0.69
N TYR A 76 -1.06 5.87 -0.21
CA TYR A 76 -2.17 6.75 0.15
C TYR A 76 -3.00 6.26 1.33
N ILE A 77 -3.56 7.24 2.05
CA ILE A 77 -4.76 7.06 2.86
C ILE A 77 -5.94 7.61 2.05
N LYS A 78 -6.92 6.76 1.74
CA LYS A 78 -8.12 7.12 0.99
C LYS A 78 -9.34 7.04 1.90
N VAL A 79 -9.92 8.19 2.23
CA VAL A 79 -11.17 8.26 3.00
C VAL A 79 -12.32 8.46 2.02
N THR A 80 -13.25 7.51 1.92
CA THR A 80 -14.42 7.60 1.04
C THR A 80 -15.70 7.98 1.79
N ALA A 81 -15.76 7.76 3.11
CA ALA A 81 -16.86 8.22 3.96
C ALA A 81 -16.45 8.32 5.43
N GLY A 82 -17.12 9.21 6.17
CA GLY A 82 -16.88 9.42 7.61
C GLY A 82 -15.61 10.21 7.91
N ASN A 83 -15.14 10.10 9.15
CA ASN A 83 -13.91 10.75 9.62
C ASN A 83 -12.91 9.70 10.13
N VAL A 84 -11.64 9.84 9.74
CA VAL A 84 -10.57 8.93 10.17
C VAL A 84 -9.59 9.67 11.06
N THR A 85 -9.38 9.15 12.27
CA THR A 85 -8.31 9.59 13.16
C THR A 85 -7.18 8.56 13.12
N VAL A 86 -5.96 9.02 12.85
CA VAL A 86 -4.75 8.19 12.86
C VAL A 86 -3.88 8.60 14.05
N ASN A 87 -3.74 7.68 15.00
CA ASN A 87 -2.86 7.82 16.16
C ASN A 87 -1.54 7.08 15.92
N GLY A 88 -0.46 7.55 16.53
CA GLY A 88 0.84 6.87 16.51
C GLY A 88 1.16 6.22 17.84
N THR A 89 1.81 5.06 17.80
CA THR A 89 2.55 4.50 18.95
C THR A 89 4.01 4.92 18.86
N ALA A 90 4.67 5.12 20.02
CA ALA A 90 6.10 5.42 20.06
C ALA A 90 6.92 4.44 19.19
N GLY A 91 7.84 4.97 18.38
CA GLY A 91 8.69 4.18 17.47
C GLY A 91 8.01 3.75 16.16
N SER A 92 6.72 4.04 15.97
CA SER A 92 6.02 3.77 14.70
C SER A 92 6.01 5.01 13.82
N TYR A 93 6.26 4.84 12.52
CA TYR A 93 6.21 5.93 11.54
C TYR A 93 5.36 5.48 10.35
N LEU A 94 4.34 6.28 10.01
CA LEU A 94 3.59 6.10 8.77
C LEU A 94 4.03 7.17 7.77
N THR A 95 4.72 6.73 6.72
CA THR A 95 5.12 7.60 5.61
C THR A 95 4.12 7.46 4.49
N LEU A 96 3.69 8.58 3.92
CA LEU A 96 2.94 8.62 2.67
C LEU A 96 3.92 8.99 1.57
N ASP A 97 4.20 8.05 0.69
CA ASP A 97 5.09 8.24 -0.45
C ASP A 97 4.46 7.55 -1.64
N HIS A 98 3.81 8.35 -2.48
CA HIS A 98 3.33 7.89 -3.77
C HIS A 98 4.31 8.37 -4.84
N ALA A 99 4.91 7.41 -5.56
CA ALA A 99 5.65 7.70 -6.76
C ALA A 99 4.66 8.17 -7.85
N VAL A 100 4.60 9.49 -8.05
CA VAL A 100 3.80 10.13 -9.10
C VAL A 100 4.37 9.84 -10.49
#